data_AF-A0A6I6S7N1-F1
#
_entry.id   AF-A0A6I6S7N1-F1
#
_cell.length_a   1.000
_cell.length_b   1.000
_cell.length_c   1.000
_cell.angle_alpha   90.00
_cell.angle_beta   90.00
_cell.angle_gamma   90.00
#
_symmetry.space_group_name_H-M   'P 1'
#
loop_
_entity.id
_entity.type
_entity.pdbx_description
1 polymer ?
#
loop_
_entity_poly.entity_id
_entity_poly.type
_entity_poly.pdbx_seq_one_letter_code
_entity_poly.pdbx_strand_id
1 'polypeptide(L)'
;MDAIPKLDSSTTGPDGSPLPFDRTLIYPYAFRHSYAQRHADAGVPIDVLRELMDHRQISTTMGYYKNPRELHLMGENPQVASSRQEAEVLQRYYELTA
;
A
#
# COMPACT_ATOMS: atom_id res chain seq x y z
N MET A 1 6.98 -22.81 -8.11
CA MET A 1 7.68 -21.52 -7.91
C MET A 1 9.16 -21.60 -8.31
N ASP A 2 9.58 -22.68 -8.99
CA ASP A 2 11.01 -23.00 -9.18
C ASP A 2 11.55 -22.68 -10.58
N ALA A 3 10.74 -22.01 -11.40
CA ALA A 3 11.12 -21.61 -12.76
C ALA A 3 12.16 -20.48 -12.80
N ILE A 4 12.37 -19.76 -11.69
CA ILE A 4 13.42 -18.76 -11.54
C ILE A 4 14.54 -19.39 -10.71
N PRO A 5 15.68 -19.76 -11.31
CA PRO A 5 16.73 -20.52 -10.61
C PRO A 5 17.34 -19.76 -9.43
N LYS A 6 17.53 -18.44 -9.57
CA LYS A 6 18.12 -17.57 -8.53
C LYS A 6 17.19 -16.40 -8.25
N LEU A 7 16.85 -16.22 -6.99
CA LEU A 7 16.05 -15.09 -6.51
C LEU A 7 16.72 -14.54 -5.26
N ASP A 8 17.28 -13.35 -5.38
CA ASP A 8 18.01 -12.67 -4.31
C ASP A 8 17.07 -11.66 -3.62
N SER A 9 17.21 -11.53 -2.30
CA SER A 9 16.56 -10.48 -1.53
C SER A 9 17.33 -9.17 -1.61
N SER A 10 16.73 -8.08 -1.13
CA SER A 10 17.43 -6.80 -0.96
C SER A 10 18.38 -6.75 0.24
N THR A 11 18.44 -7.81 1.05
CA THR A 11 19.29 -7.88 2.23
C THR A 11 20.65 -8.49 1.88
N THR A 12 21.72 -7.83 2.33
CA THR A 12 23.09 -8.30 2.14
C THR A 12 23.57 -9.09 3.35
N GLY A 13 24.24 -10.21 3.11
CA GLY A 13 24.89 -11.03 4.13
C GLY A 13 26.21 -10.44 4.62
N PRO A 14 26.84 -11.06 5.64
CA PRO A 14 28.09 -10.58 6.23
C PRO A 14 29.28 -10.49 5.25
N ASP A 15 29.22 -11.25 4.16
CA ASP A 15 30.24 -11.30 3.11
C ASP A 15 30.01 -10.30 1.97
N GLY A 16 28.97 -9.46 2.07
CA GLY A 16 28.60 -8.52 1.02
C GLY A 16 27.77 -9.14 -0.12
N SER A 17 27.46 -10.43 -0.06
CA SER A 17 26.60 -11.09 -1.05
C SER A 17 25.12 -10.91 -0.73
N PRO A 18 24.22 -10.81 -1.72
CA PRO A 18 22.78 -10.81 -1.48
C PRO A 18 22.32 -12.13 -0.85
N LEU A 19 21.50 -12.06 0.19
CA LEU A 19 20.87 -13.24 0.76
C LEU A 19 19.76 -13.76 -0.17
N PRO A 20 19.55 -15.09 -0.26
CA PRO A 20 18.43 -15.66 -1.01
C PRO A 20 17.08 -15.13 -0.52
N PHE A 21 16.16 -14.88 -1.45
CA PHE A 21 14.79 -14.52 -1.11
C PHE A 21 14.03 -15.73 -0.55
N ASP A 22 13.29 -15.52 0.53
CA ASP A 22 12.41 -16.53 1.10
C ASP A 22 11.22 -16.77 0.18
N ARG A 23 11.25 -17.89 -0.56
CA ARG A 23 10.21 -18.26 -1.52
C ARG A 23 8.86 -18.53 -0.87
N THR A 24 8.78 -18.77 0.45
CA THR A 24 7.49 -18.93 1.14
C THR A 24 6.68 -17.63 1.16
N LEU A 25 7.34 -16.48 0.91
CA LEU A 25 6.69 -15.18 0.76
C LEU A 25 6.09 -14.95 -0.63
N ILE A 26 6.26 -15.89 -1.58
CA ILE A 26 5.69 -15.81 -2.92
C ILE A 26 4.34 -16.54 -2.94
N TYR A 27 3.27 -15.77 -2.75
CA TYR A 27 1.89 -16.27 -2.79
C TYR A 27 0.96 -15.22 -3.41
N PRO A 28 -0.23 -15.61 -3.93
CA PRO A 28 -1.09 -14.70 -4.69
C PRO A 28 -1.43 -13.39 -3.98
N TYR A 29 -1.72 -13.45 -2.68
CA TYR A 29 -2.06 -12.26 -1.91
C TYR A 29 -0.87 -11.30 -1.74
N ALA A 30 0.37 -11.80 -1.67
CA ALA A 30 1.55 -10.94 -1.61
C ALA A 30 1.67 -10.06 -2.86
N PHE A 31 1.39 -10.60 -4.06
CA PHE A 31 1.39 -9.81 -5.30
C PHE A 31 0.32 -8.72 -5.30
N ARG A 32 -0.90 -9.03 -4.82
CA ARG A 32 -1.97 -8.03 -4.66
C ARG A 32 -1.55 -6.92 -3.70
N HIS A 33 -0.90 -7.27 -2.60
CA HIS A 33 -0.40 -6.30 -1.63
C HIS A 33 0.73 -5.43 -2.21
N SER A 34 1.71 -6.03 -2.88
CA SER A 34 2.81 -5.29 -3.54
C SER A 34 2.33 -4.38 -4.67
N TYR A 35 1.31 -4.79 -5.43
CA TYR A 35 0.67 -3.94 -6.43
C TYR A 35 0.09 -2.69 -5.77
N ALA A 36 -0.71 -2.86 -4.72
CA ALA A 36 -1.34 -1.75 -4.02
C ALA A 36 -0.32 -0.79 -3.38
N GLN A 37 0.67 -1.33 -2.68
CA GLN A 37 1.71 -0.51 -2.04
C GLN A 37 2.49 0.30 -3.08
N ARG A 38 2.85 -0.30 -4.23
CA ARG A 38 3.55 0.43 -5.31
C ARG A 38 2.72 1.59 -5.87
N HIS A 39 1.40 1.42 -5.99
CA HIS A 39 0.53 2.49 -6.47
C HIS A 39 0.38 3.60 -5.42
N ALA A 40 0.25 3.25 -4.14
CA ALA A 40 0.25 4.21 -3.05
C ALA A 40 1.58 5.00 -3.01
N ASP A 41 2.71 4.31 -3.08
CA ASP A 41 4.05 4.92 -3.09
C ASP A 41 4.28 5.83 -4.32
N ALA A 42 3.59 5.55 -5.44
CA ALA A 42 3.59 6.39 -6.64
C ALA A 42 2.63 7.60 -6.57
N GLY A 43 1.90 7.75 -5.45
CA GLY A 43 0.96 8.85 -5.24
C GLY A 43 -0.37 8.69 -5.97
N VAL A 44 -0.78 7.46 -6.32
CA VAL A 44 -2.11 7.22 -6.90
C VAL A 44 -3.17 7.66 -5.90
N PRO A 45 -4.23 8.39 -6.31
CA PRO A 45 -5.30 8.78 -5.41
C PRO A 45 -5.96 7.57 -4.72
N ILE A 46 -6.31 7.74 -3.43
CA ILE A 46 -6.82 6.63 -2.61
C ILE A 46 -8.15 6.06 -3.11
N ASP A 47 -9.00 6.88 -3.70
CA ASP A 47 -10.27 6.51 -4.34
C ASP A 47 -10.04 5.68 -5.61
N VAL A 48 -9.12 6.12 -6.48
CA VAL A 48 -8.68 5.40 -7.66
C VAL A 48 -8.07 4.05 -7.26
N LEU A 49 -7.18 4.03 -6.25
CA LEU A 49 -6.60 2.78 -5.78
C LEU A 49 -7.66 1.86 -5.17
N ARG A 50 -8.65 2.39 -4.43
CA ARG A 50 -9.77 1.60 -3.90
C ARG A 50 -10.54 0.90 -5.02
N GLU A 51 -10.81 1.60 -6.11
CA GLU A 51 -11.49 1.03 -7.28
C GLU A 51 -10.63 -0.01 -8.00
N LEU A 52 -9.35 0.28 -8.24
CA LEU A 52 -8.40 -0.70 -8.82
C LEU A 52 -8.26 -1.96 -7.97
N MET A 53 -8.38 -1.81 -6.66
CA MET A 53 -8.33 -2.91 -5.70
C MET A 53 -9.69 -3.57 -5.46
N ASP A 54 -10.77 -3.06 -6.04
CA ASP A 54 -12.15 -3.51 -5.81
C ASP A 54 -12.48 -3.62 -4.30
N HIS A 55 -12.10 -2.59 -3.53
CA HIS A 55 -12.39 -2.53 -2.11
C HIS A 55 -13.72 -1.82 -1.86
N ARG A 56 -14.61 -2.50 -1.14
CA ARG A 56 -15.91 -1.92 -0.74
C ARG A 56 -15.75 -0.73 0.21
N GLN A 57 -14.83 -0.83 1.16
CA GLN A 57 -14.59 0.19 2.19
C GLN A 57 -13.24 0.85 1.95
N ILE A 58 -13.20 2.19 1.93
CA ILE A 58 -11.97 2.95 1.72
C ILE A 58 -10.93 2.73 2.83
N SER A 59 -11.38 2.43 4.05
CA SER A 59 -10.51 2.05 5.18
C SER A 59 -9.64 0.83 4.88
N THR A 60 -10.09 -0.08 4.02
CA THR A 60 -9.29 -1.23 3.57
C THR A 60 -8.11 -0.78 2.69
N THR A 61 -8.30 0.25 1.87
CA THR A 61 -7.25 0.84 1.03
C THR A 61 -6.31 1.75 1.83
N MET A 62 -6.79 2.34 2.92
CA MET A 62 -5.99 3.28 3.71
C MET A 62 -4.74 2.65 4.35
N GLY A 63 -4.75 1.34 4.61
CA GLY A 63 -3.59 0.62 5.14
C GLY A 63 -2.32 0.74 4.27
N TYR A 64 -2.46 1.10 2.99
CA TYR A 64 -1.35 1.33 2.07
C TYR A 64 -0.72 2.73 2.17
N TYR A 65 -1.43 3.70 2.77
CA TYR A 65 -0.99 5.10 2.92
C TYR A 65 -0.63 5.37 4.37
N LYS A 66 0.66 5.20 4.71
CA LYS A 66 1.14 5.45 6.09
C LYS A 66 1.51 6.92 6.33
N ASN A 67 1.68 7.70 5.27
CA ASN A 67 2.07 9.10 5.33
C ASN A 67 0.93 10.01 4.85
N PRO A 68 0.38 10.88 5.72
CA PRO A 68 -0.70 11.82 5.34
C PRO A 68 -0.33 12.76 4.19
N ARG A 69 0.96 12.96 3.90
CA ARG A 69 1.44 13.80 2.78
C ARG A 69 1.03 13.24 1.41
N GLU A 70 0.96 11.93 1.25
CA GLU A 70 0.50 11.28 0.01
C GLU A 70 -1.02 11.45 -0.17
N LEU A 71 -1.75 11.58 0.93
CA LEU A 71 -3.19 11.88 0.92
C LEU A 71 -3.48 13.35 0.57
N HIS A 72 -2.53 14.26 0.81
CA HIS A 72 -2.71 15.72 0.73
C HIS A 72 -2.32 16.36 -0.62
N LEU A 73 -1.80 15.61 -1.58
CA LEU A 73 -1.41 16.17 -2.89
C LEU A 73 -2.60 16.52 -3.81
N MET A 74 -3.84 16.42 -3.32
CA MET A 74 -5.03 16.88 -4.05
C MET A 74 -6.01 17.59 -3.12
N GLY A 75 -6.21 18.90 -3.37
CA GLY A 75 -7.31 19.70 -2.83
C GLY A 75 -7.11 20.18 -1.39
N GLU A 76 -7.03 21.50 -1.20
CA GLU A 76 -6.91 22.17 0.10
C GLU A 76 -7.94 21.67 1.14
N ASN A 77 -7.49 21.03 2.22
CA ASN A 77 -8.18 21.05 3.52
C ASN A 77 -7.23 20.63 4.67
N PRO A 78 -6.71 21.58 5.47
CA PRO A 78 -5.61 21.34 6.40
C PRO A 78 -6.12 20.83 7.75
N GLN A 79 -6.12 19.51 7.92
CA GLN A 79 -6.07 18.75 9.18
C GLN A 79 -6.08 17.28 8.74
N VAL A 80 -5.22 16.37 9.18
CA VAL A 80 -5.10 15.88 10.55
C VAL A 80 -3.77 15.10 10.66
N ALA A 81 -3.32 14.90 11.90
CA ALA A 81 -2.18 14.07 12.29
C ALA A 81 -2.62 12.63 12.66
N SER A 82 -2.12 11.65 11.89
CA SER A 82 -1.85 10.24 12.25
C SER A 82 -2.68 9.67 13.42
N SER A 83 -3.92 9.23 13.18
CA SER A 83 -4.65 8.36 14.11
C SER A 83 -5.74 7.51 13.44
N ARG A 84 -6.13 6.37 14.06
CA ARG A 84 -7.24 5.50 13.61
C ARG A 84 -8.55 6.26 13.35
N GLN A 85 -8.77 7.35 14.07
CA GLN A 85 -9.94 8.19 13.98
C GLN A 85 -10.02 8.93 12.62
N GLU A 86 -8.89 9.18 11.97
CA GLU A 86 -8.84 9.78 10.62
C GLU A 86 -9.40 8.84 9.55
N ALA A 87 -9.12 7.53 9.68
CA ALA A 87 -9.60 6.53 8.74
C ALA A 87 -11.13 6.44 8.73
N GLU A 88 -11.73 6.56 9.91
CA GLU A 88 -13.18 6.58 10.11
C GLU A 88 -13.79 7.87 9.53
N VAL A 89 -13.14 9.03 9.74
CA VAL A 89 -13.61 10.32 9.20
C VAL A 89 -13.59 10.34 7.68
N LEU A 90 -12.51 9.85 7.07
CA LEU A 90 -12.39 9.74 5.61
C LEU A 90 -13.41 8.74 5.06
N GLN A 91 -13.56 7.58 5.69
CA GLN A 91 -14.61 6.62 5.32
C GLN A 91 -15.98 7.28 5.33
N ARG A 92 -16.30 8.03 6.38
CA ARG A 92 -17.56 8.78 6.47
C ARG A 92 -17.69 9.87 5.41
N TYR A 93 -16.62 10.60 5.09
CA TYR A 93 -16.62 11.60 4.01
C TYR A 93 -17.00 10.96 2.66
N TYR A 94 -16.38 9.83 2.33
CA TYR A 94 -16.65 9.12 1.08
C TYR A 94 -18.01 8.41 1.07
N GLU A 95 -18.52 7.95 2.21
CA GLU A 95 -19.89 7.43 2.33
C GLU A 95 -20.96 8.50 2.10
N LEU A 96 -20.65 9.79 2.30
CA LEU A 96 -21.56 10.91 2.09
C LEU A 96 -21.52 11.46 0.65
N THR A 97 -20.51 11.11 -0.15
CA THR A 97 -20.28 11.66 -1.50
C THR A 97 -20.39 10.62 -2.62
N ALA A 98 -20.67 9.35 -2.28
CA ALA A 98 -20.94 8.24 -3.22
C ALA A 98 -22.45 8.02 -3.42
#